data_AF-A0A7R9ZB96-F1
#
_entry.id   AF-A0A7R9ZB96-F1
#
_cell.length_a   1.000
_cell.length_b   1.000
_cell.length_c   1.000
_cell.angle_alpha   90.00
_cell.angle_beta   90.00
_cell.angle_gamma   90.00
#
_symmetry.space_group_name_H-M   'P 1'
#
loop_
_entity.id
_entity.type
_entity.pdbx_description
1 polymer ?
#
loop_
_entity_poly.entity_id
_entity_poly.type
_entity_poly.pdbx_seq_one_letter_code
_entity_poly.pdbx_strand_id
1 'polypeptide(L)'
;MDGVPIFNLFRHCLSGATVTKMRGVLNATTNVILTAMEDDGKSFEAALSEAQEMGIAEADPSSDIDGWDAAVKVAVLCTVINAASSDSSTISGYELICSIDRDGI
;
A
#
# COMPACT_ATOMS: atom_id res chain seq x y z
N MET A 1 -2.37 -12.41 -1.69
CA MET A 1 -3.73 -12.47 -2.27
C MET A 1 -3.97 -11.15 -2.99
N ASP A 2 -3.48 -11.02 -4.22
CA ASP A 2 -3.78 -9.87 -5.08
C ASP A 2 -5.14 -10.07 -5.72
N GLY A 3 -6.20 -9.58 -5.05
CA GLY A 3 -7.55 -9.83 -5.53
C GLY A 3 -8.62 -8.91 -4.96
N VAL A 4 -8.24 -7.85 -4.23
CA VAL A 4 -9.22 -6.90 -3.71
C VAL A 4 -9.83 -6.13 -4.89
N PRO A 5 -11.16 -6.22 -5.14
CA PRO A 5 -11.80 -5.69 -6.34
C PRO A 5 -12.04 -4.16 -6.22
N ILE A 6 -10.98 -3.41 -5.93
CA ILE A 6 -11.06 -2.00 -5.52
C ILE A 6 -11.63 -1.11 -6.64
N PHE A 7 -11.29 -1.35 -7.90
CA PHE A 7 -11.88 -0.59 -9.00
C PHE A 7 -13.38 -0.87 -9.18
N ASN A 8 -13.83 -2.11 -8.95
CA ASN A 8 -15.25 -2.43 -9.02
C ASN A 8 -16.03 -1.80 -7.86
N LEU A 9 -15.42 -1.75 -6.66
CA LEU A 9 -15.98 -1.04 -5.51
C LEU A 9 -16.29 0.42 -5.87
N PHE A 10 -15.33 1.14 -6.46
CA PHE A 10 -15.54 2.54 -6.84
C PHE A 10 -16.53 2.71 -7.99
N ARG A 11 -16.45 1.87 -9.04
CA ARG A 11 -17.30 2.02 -10.23
C ARG A 11 -18.75 1.60 -10.02
N HIS A 12 -19.00 0.56 -9.22
CA HIS A 12 -20.31 -0.07 -9.15
C HIS A 12 -20.97 0.04 -7.78
N CYS A 13 -20.19 0.09 -6.70
CA CYS A 13 -20.74 0.08 -5.34
C CYS A 13 -20.78 1.48 -4.71
N LEU A 14 -19.96 2.42 -5.17
CA LEU A 14 -19.84 3.77 -4.62
C LEU A 14 -20.34 4.87 -5.58
N SER A 15 -21.12 4.54 -6.60
CA SER A 15 -21.59 5.48 -7.63
C SER A 15 -22.44 6.66 -7.11
N GLY A 16 -22.95 6.59 -5.87
CA GLY A 16 -23.67 7.69 -5.20
C GLY A 16 -22.93 8.28 -4.00
N ALA A 17 -21.68 7.88 -3.75
CA ALA A 17 -20.89 8.34 -2.61
C ALA A 17 -19.75 9.26 -3.07
N THR A 18 -19.49 10.32 -2.30
CA THR A 18 -18.31 11.17 -2.50
C THR A 18 -17.14 10.66 -1.67
N VAL A 19 -16.07 10.23 -2.34
CA VAL A 19 -14.86 9.71 -1.68
C VAL A 19 -13.93 10.88 -1.34
N THR A 20 -13.71 11.13 -0.05
CA THR A 20 -12.91 12.26 0.42
C THR A 20 -11.49 11.87 0.84
N LYS A 21 -11.26 10.63 1.28
CA LYS A 21 -9.96 10.12 1.71
C LYS A 21 -9.87 8.60 1.54
N MET A 22 -8.65 8.10 1.33
CA MET A 22 -8.31 6.68 1.41
C MET A 22 -7.10 6.45 2.32
N ARG A 23 -7.13 5.32 3.04
CA ARG A 23 -6.04 4.78 3.84
C ARG A 23 -6.04 3.25 3.70
N GLY A 24 -4.85 2.67 3.66
CA GLY A 24 -4.67 1.23 3.45
C GLY A 24 -3.20 0.84 3.33
N VAL A 25 -2.98 -0.46 3.35
CA VAL A 25 -1.68 -1.09 3.10
C VAL A 25 -1.71 -1.60 1.66
N LEU A 26 -0.76 -1.14 0.84
CA LEU A 26 -0.75 -1.43 -0.60
C LEU A 26 0.43 -2.31 -1.05
N ASN A 27 1.37 -2.59 -0.15
CA ASN A 27 2.51 -3.46 -0.40
C ASN A 27 2.58 -4.55 0.68
N ALA A 28 2.58 -5.81 0.24
CA ALA A 28 2.56 -6.95 1.15
C ALA A 28 3.92 -7.22 1.77
N THR A 29 5.00 -7.04 1.02
CA THR A 29 6.38 -7.24 1.48
C THR A 29 6.69 -6.32 2.66
N THR A 30 6.39 -5.02 2.54
CA THR A 30 6.60 -4.08 3.64
C THR A 30 5.70 -4.37 4.82
N ASN A 31 4.46 -4.80 4.59
CA ASN A 31 3.57 -5.20 5.68
C ASN A 31 4.11 -6.37 6.49
N VAL A 32 4.68 -7.38 5.83
CA VAL A 32 5.30 -8.53 6.50
C VAL A 32 6.49 -8.09 7.35
N ILE A 33 7.36 -7.25 6.80
CA ILE A 33 8.54 -6.74 7.51
C ILE A 33 8.11 -5.92 8.74
N LEU A 34 7.18 -4.98 8.58
CA LEU A 34 6.68 -4.15 9.68
C LEU A 34 5.98 -4.98 10.76
N THR A 35 5.20 -5.99 10.36
CA THR A 35 4.53 -6.90 11.31
C THR A 35 5.56 -7.68 12.12
N ALA A 36 6.63 -8.19 11.49
CA ALA A 36 7.71 -8.89 12.19
C ALA A 36 8.50 -7.95 13.13
N MET A 37 8.69 -6.69 12.76
CA MET A 37 9.31 -5.69 13.63
C MET A 37 8.43 -5.34 14.83
N GLU A 38 7.12 -5.17 14.63
CA GLU A 38 6.16 -4.78 15.66
C GLU A 38 5.83 -5.94 16.61
N ASP A 39 5.45 -7.11 16.08
CA ASP A 39 4.96 -8.24 16.87
C ASP A 39 6.09 -9.04 17.51
N ASP A 40 7.19 -9.27 16.78
CA ASP A 40 8.31 -10.10 17.25
C ASP A 40 9.47 -9.27 17.82
N GLY A 41 9.42 -7.93 17.73
CA GLY A 41 10.49 -7.04 18.17
C GLY A 41 11.79 -7.19 17.37
N LYS A 42 11.72 -7.71 16.14
CA LYS A 42 12.88 -7.92 15.27
C LYS A 42 13.43 -6.58 14.78
N SER A 43 14.75 -6.52 14.55
CA SER A 43 15.32 -5.39 13.80
C SER A 43 14.85 -5.45 12.34
N PHE A 44 14.93 -4.32 11.64
CA PHE A 44 14.61 -4.24 10.22
C PHE A 44 15.41 -5.28 9.40
N GLU A 45 16.70 -5.42 9.65
CA GLU A 45 17.57 -6.34 8.92
C GLU A 45 17.19 -7.81 9.17
N ALA A 46 16.83 -8.16 10.40
CA ALA A 46 16.39 -9.50 10.75
C ALA A 46 15.04 -9.83 10.08
N ALA A 47 14.09 -8.90 10.14
CA ALA A 47 12.78 -9.05 9.50
C ALA A 47 12.89 -9.13 7.96
N LEU A 48 13.77 -8.32 7.35
CA LEU A 48 14.03 -8.37 5.91
C LEU A 48 14.67 -9.70 5.50
N SER A 49 15.67 -10.17 6.24
CA SER A 49 16.34 -11.46 5.95
C SER A 49 15.33 -12.61 5.99
N GLU A 50 14.46 -12.65 7.00
CA GLU A 50 13.41 -13.66 7.10
C GLU A 50 12.40 -13.56 5.96
N ALA A 51 11.97 -12.35 5.59
CA ALA A 51 11.09 -12.16 4.44
C ALA A 51 11.72 -12.65 3.13
N GLN A 52 13.05 -12.51 2.96
CA GLN A 52 13.79 -13.05 1.82
C GLN A 52 13.89 -14.59 1.87
N GLU A 53 14.15 -15.16 3.04
CA GLU A 53 14.18 -16.63 3.23
C GLU A 53 12.82 -17.29 2.96
N MET A 54 11.73 -16.60 3.31
CA MET A 54 10.37 -17.01 2.99
C MET A 54 10.00 -16.83 1.51
N GLY A 55 10.86 -16.17 0.71
CA GLY A 55 10.59 -15.82 -0.68
C GLY A 55 9.52 -14.75 -0.86
N ILE A 56 9.24 -13.96 0.19
CA ILE A 56 8.30 -12.84 0.16
C ILE A 56 8.99 -11.59 -0.40
N ALA A 57 10.22 -11.32 0.04
CA ALA A 57 11.04 -10.22 -0.47
C ALA A 57 12.06 -10.73 -1.50
N GLU A 58 12.30 -9.95 -2.55
CA GLU A 58 13.35 -10.24 -3.53
C GLU A 58 14.76 -9.93 -2.98
N ALA A 59 15.79 -10.40 -3.68
CA ALA A 59 17.19 -10.14 -3.32
C ALA A 59 17.51 -8.64 -3.32
N ASP A 60 16.93 -7.89 -4.26
CA ASP A 60 16.87 -6.44 -4.24
C ASP A 60 15.43 -6.00 -3.89
N PRO A 61 15.17 -5.66 -2.61
CA PRO A 61 13.83 -5.32 -2.14
C PRO A 61 13.50 -3.82 -2.30
N SER A 62 14.36 -3.03 -2.97
CA SER A 62 14.25 -1.56 -3.05
C SER A 62 12.87 -1.05 -3.49
N SER A 63 12.26 -1.71 -4.46
CA SER A 63 10.92 -1.33 -4.96
C SER A 63 9.84 -1.43 -3.89
N ASP A 64 9.99 -2.34 -2.93
CA ASP A 64 9.07 -2.53 -1.81
C ASP A 64 9.43 -1.58 -0.66
N ILE A 65 10.66 -1.65 -0.14
CA ILE A 65 11.05 -0.97 1.11
C ILE A 65 11.16 0.54 0.98
N ASP A 66 11.55 1.04 -0.20
CA ASP A 66 11.61 2.48 -0.47
C ASP A 66 10.24 3.03 -0.93
N GLY A 67 9.26 2.13 -1.13
CA GLY A 67 7.86 2.49 -1.31
C GLY A 67 7.39 2.80 -2.72
N TRP A 68 8.19 2.45 -3.73
CA TRP A 68 7.86 2.70 -5.13
C TRP A 68 6.63 1.92 -5.59
N ASP A 69 6.52 0.63 -5.23
CA ASP A 69 5.36 -0.18 -5.58
C ASP A 69 4.06 0.40 -5.00
N ALA A 70 4.09 0.76 -3.70
CA ALA A 70 2.96 1.42 -3.06
C ALA A 70 2.62 2.74 -3.76
N ALA A 71 3.60 3.62 -4.01
CA ALA A 71 3.38 4.92 -4.64
C ALA A 71 2.73 4.82 -6.03
N VAL A 72 3.18 3.86 -6.86
CA VAL A 72 2.58 3.62 -8.19
C VAL A 72 1.12 3.16 -8.05
N LYS A 73 0.83 2.25 -7.11
CA LYS A 73 -0.55 1.81 -6.83
C LYS A 73 -1.44 2.98 -6.41
N VAL A 74 -0.94 3.91 -5.59
CA VAL A 74 -1.68 5.14 -5.22
C VAL A 74 -1.98 6.00 -6.43
N ALA A 75 -0.98 6.27 -7.26
CA ALA A 75 -1.15 7.11 -8.44
C ALA A 75 -2.22 6.55 -9.38
N VAL A 76 -2.22 5.24 -9.60
CA VAL A 76 -3.24 4.55 -10.40
C VAL A 76 -4.61 4.61 -9.74
N LEU A 77 -4.72 4.33 -8.43
CA LEU A 77 -5.98 4.42 -7.70
C LEU A 77 -6.59 5.82 -7.78
N CYS A 78 -5.81 6.85 -7.48
CA CYS A 78 -6.27 8.25 -7.56
C CYS A 78 -6.74 8.60 -8.98
N THR A 79 -5.99 8.19 -10.00
CA THR A 79 -6.35 8.44 -11.40
C THR A 79 -7.69 7.78 -11.76
N VAL A 80 -7.86 6.49 -11.44
CA VAL A 80 -9.07 5.73 -11.80
C VAL A 80 -10.30 6.22 -11.03
N ILE A 81 -10.15 6.54 -9.75
CA ILE A 81 -11.27 6.97 -8.91
C ILE A 81 -11.73 8.38 -9.28
N ASN A 82 -10.78 9.29 -9.53
CA ASN A 82 -11.11 10.64 -9.99
C ASN A 82 -11.78 10.61 -11.37
N ALA A 83 -11.36 9.70 -12.26
CA ALA A 83 -12.00 9.53 -13.56
C ALA A 83 -13.41 8.91 -13.48
N ALA A 84 -13.70 8.12 -12.44
CA ALA A 84 -15.01 7.50 -12.23
C ALA A 84 -16.01 8.41 -11.51
N SER A 85 -15.56 9.52 -10.93
CA SER A 85 -16.41 10.45 -10.19
C SER A 85 -17.17 11.35 -11.16
N SER A 86 -18.51 11.25 -11.14
CA SER A 86 -19.43 12.01 -11.99
C SER A 86 -19.65 13.45 -11.52
N ASP A 87 -19.40 13.71 -10.24
CA ASP A 87 -19.22 15.07 -9.69
C ASP A 87 -17.73 15.36 -9.58
N SER A 88 -17.35 16.63 -9.58
CA SER A 88 -15.96 17.13 -9.47
C SER A 88 -15.30 16.82 -8.10
N SER A 89 -15.61 15.68 -7.48
CA SER A 89 -14.95 15.19 -6.28
C SER A 89 -13.57 14.65 -6.62
N THR A 90 -12.61 15.55 -6.62
CA THR A 90 -11.20 15.18 -6.56
C THR A 90 -10.92 14.59 -5.17
N ILE A 91 -10.33 13.40 -5.09
CA ILE A 91 -9.76 12.91 -3.84
C ILE A 91 -8.75 13.97 -3.35
N SER A 92 -9.09 14.64 -2.24
CA SER A 92 -8.33 15.79 -1.74
C SER A 92 -7.20 15.38 -0.80
N GLY A 93 -7.18 14.13 -0.34
CA GLY A 93 -6.09 13.59 0.49
C GLY A 93 -6.02 12.06 0.47
N TYR A 94 -4.81 11.55 0.60
CA TYR A 94 -4.50 10.14 0.81
C TYR A 94 -3.44 10.04 1.91
N GLU A 95 -3.54 9.02 2.74
CA GLU A 95 -2.56 8.74 3.79
C GLU A 95 -2.26 7.26 3.74
N LEU A 96 -1.05 6.91 3.33
CA LEU A 96 -0.67 5.54 3.02
C LEU A 96 0.76 5.30 3.48
N ILE A 97 1.00 4.11 4.02
CA ILE A 97 2.35 3.67 4.37
C ILE A 97 3.01 3.27 3.05
N CYS A 98 3.92 4.12 2.56
CA CYS A 98 4.66 3.87 1.34
C CYS A 98 6.03 3.28 1.64
N SER A 99 6.79 3.82 2.57
CA SER A 99 8.16 3.41 2.87
C SER A 99 8.30 2.87 4.29
N ILE A 100 9.32 2.05 4.52
CA ILE A 100 9.76 1.65 5.85
C ILE A 100 10.82 2.64 6.32
N ASP A 101 10.56 3.32 7.44
CA ASP A 101 11.63 4.00 8.16
C ASP A 101 12.47 2.95 8.89
N ARG A 102 13.76 2.95 8.60
CA ARG A 102 14.70 1.92 9.05
C ARG A 102 15.11 2.13 10.51
N ASP A 103 14.84 3.31 11.07
CA ASP A 103 15.18 3.67 12.46
C ASP A 103 14.03 3.45 13.46
N GLY A 104 12.84 3.00 13.01
CA GLY A 104 11.65 2.76 13.83
C GLY A 104 10.35 3.31 13.20
N ILE A 105 9.18 2.99 13.78
CA ILE A 105 7.86 3.50 13.32
C ILE A 105 7.75 5.03 13.46
#